data_AF-A0A940IDI2-F1
#
_entry.id   AF-A0A940IDI2-F1
#
_cell.length_a   1.000
_cell.length_b   1.000
_cell.length_c   1.000
_cell.angle_alpha   90.00
_cell.angle_beta   90.00
_cell.angle_gamma   90.00
#
_symmetry.space_group_name_H-M   'P 1'
#
loop_
_entity.id
_entity.type
_entity.pdbx_description
1 polymer ?
#
loop_
_entity_poly.entity_id
_entity_poly.type
_entity_poly.pdbx_seq_one_letter_code
_entity_poly.pdbx_strand_id
1 'polypeptide(L)'
;MKLGLVSMGYLPYVRRRMRRSGLRLSVRWGKVYTVEAVEIRQPETEAQLRARDVMARASAAAKREMTDPERRLYWDSHAAELGYKAARGACVAHHVRRIKAEEEAERQRRSMEVLRAWAEEARQRRERRKRERDEEMNKPVNEEVMRRMMAAEARLQERLRLAERYERRRRRRLRASAEAG
;
A
#
# COMPACT_ATOMS: atom_id res chain seq x y z
N MET A 1 -19.15 -45.77 16.72
CA MET A 1 -20.46 -45.49 17.34
C MET A 1 -21.55 -46.14 16.47
N LYS A 2 -22.50 -46.92 17.03
CA LYS A 2 -23.62 -47.51 16.26
C LYS A 2 -24.83 -46.59 16.40
N LEU A 3 -25.37 -46.08 15.30
CA LEU A 3 -26.67 -45.40 15.32
C LEU A 3 -27.74 -46.49 15.13
N GLY A 4 -28.84 -46.41 15.89
CA GLY A 4 -29.94 -47.38 15.84
C GLY A 4 -30.62 -47.46 14.46
N LEU A 5 -31.68 -48.29 14.35
CA LEU A 5 -32.48 -48.38 13.13
C LEU A 5 -33.12 -47.01 12.85
N VAL A 6 -32.64 -46.31 11.82
CA VAL A 6 -33.26 -45.06 11.34
C VAL A 6 -34.16 -45.44 10.18
N SER A 7 -35.41 -44.97 10.18
CA SER A 7 -36.32 -45.21 9.06
C SER A 7 -35.74 -44.65 7.77
N MET A 8 -35.90 -45.39 6.67
CA MET A 8 -35.28 -45.06 5.37
C MET A 8 -35.65 -43.65 4.86
N GLY A 9 -36.83 -43.14 5.23
CA GLY A 9 -37.26 -41.77 4.89
C GLY A 9 -36.43 -40.66 5.56
N TYR A 10 -35.80 -40.92 6.71
CA TYR A 10 -34.95 -39.95 7.42
C TYR A 10 -33.47 -40.05 7.03
N LEU A 11 -33.08 -41.06 6.24
CA LEU A 11 -31.70 -41.28 5.81
C LEU A 11 -31.08 -40.07 5.08
N PRO A 12 -31.78 -39.35 4.18
CA PRO A 12 -31.23 -38.17 3.50
C PRO A 12 -30.91 -37.03 4.48
N TYR A 13 -31.78 -36.83 5.48
CA TYR A 13 -31.59 -35.81 6.52
C TYR A 13 -30.38 -36.14 7.41
N VAL A 14 -30.28 -37.38 7.88
CA VAL A 14 -29.15 -37.83 8.72
C VAL A 14 -27.84 -37.77 7.93
N ARG A 15 -27.83 -38.14 6.63
CA ARG A 15 -26.66 -37.96 5.76
C ARG A 15 -26.22 -36.50 5.64
N ARG A 16 -27.16 -35.56 5.44
CA ARG A 16 -26.85 -34.13 5.32
C ARG A 16 -26.26 -33.57 6.62
N ARG A 17 -26.82 -33.96 7.77
CA ARG A 17 -26.33 -33.55 9.10
C ARG A 17 -24.93 -34.11 9.39
N MET A 18 -24.70 -35.38 9.09
CA MET A 18 -23.42 -36.05 9.33
C MET A 18 -22.32 -35.53 8.40
N ARG A 19 -22.64 -35.22 7.13
CA ARG A 19 -21.69 -34.60 6.19
C ARG A 19 -21.17 -33.25 6.67
N ARG A 20 -22.01 -32.42 7.32
CA ARG A 20 -21.55 -31.16 7.95
C ARG A 20 -20.58 -31.38 9.10
N SER A 21 -20.67 -32.53 9.76
CA SER A 21 -19.81 -32.93 10.88
C SER A 21 -18.59 -33.73 10.39
N GLY A 22 -18.37 -33.79 9.07
CA GLY A 22 -17.31 -34.59 8.45
C GLY A 22 -17.55 -36.11 8.50
N LEU A 23 -18.68 -36.61 8.96
CA LEU A 23 -18.90 -38.06 9.09
C LEU A 23 -19.57 -38.66 7.84
N ARG A 24 -19.08 -39.82 7.39
CA ARG A 24 -19.69 -40.61 6.29
C ARG A 24 -20.53 -41.75 6.85
N LEU A 25 -21.73 -41.95 6.31
CA LEU A 25 -22.66 -43.01 6.72
C LEU A 25 -22.68 -44.16 5.70
N SER A 26 -22.64 -45.40 6.19
CA SER A 26 -22.91 -46.62 5.41
C SER A 26 -24.16 -47.30 5.95
N VAL A 27 -24.94 -47.91 5.06
CA VAL A 27 -26.12 -48.69 5.42
C VAL A 27 -25.83 -50.14 5.06
N ARG A 28 -25.92 -51.03 6.04
CA ARG A 28 -25.74 -52.48 5.85
C ARG A 28 -26.82 -53.22 6.62
N TRP A 29 -27.50 -54.18 5.99
CA TRP A 29 -28.56 -54.98 6.64
C TRP A 29 -29.67 -54.12 7.31
N GLY A 30 -30.08 -53.02 6.67
CA GLY A 30 -31.09 -52.10 7.23
C GLY A 30 -30.63 -51.28 8.44
N LYS A 31 -29.35 -51.33 8.83
CA LYS A 31 -28.76 -50.56 9.93
C LYS A 31 -27.80 -49.50 9.40
N VAL A 32 -27.80 -48.32 10.04
CA VAL A 32 -26.96 -47.18 9.67
C VAL A 32 -25.71 -47.14 10.54
N TYR A 33 -24.54 -47.19 9.90
CA TYR A 33 -23.23 -47.15 10.53
C TYR A 33 -22.52 -45.84 10.16
N THR A 34 -21.86 -45.18 11.13
CA THR A 34 -20.87 -44.14 10.85
C THR A 34 -19.56 -44.83 10.48
N VAL A 35 -19.05 -44.60 9.27
CA VAL A 35 -17.87 -45.30 8.74
C VAL A 35 -16.60 -44.57 9.13
N GLU A 36 -16.52 -43.26 8.85
CA GLU A 36 -15.29 -42.50 9.01
C GLU A 36 -15.59 -41.01 9.19
N ALA A 37 -14.80 -40.35 10.04
CA ALA A 37 -14.60 -38.92 9.98
C ALA A 37 -13.76 -38.64 8.74
N VAL A 38 -14.41 -38.13 7.69
CA VAL A 38 -13.73 -37.36 6.64
C VAL A 38 -13.04 -36.21 7.35
N GLU A 39 -11.73 -36.32 7.55
CA GLU A 39 -10.90 -35.18 7.90
C GLU A 39 -11.07 -34.13 6.80
N ILE A 40 -11.97 -33.18 7.00
CA ILE A 40 -12.00 -31.97 6.19
C ILE A 40 -10.78 -31.17 6.63
N ARG A 41 -9.60 -31.53 6.11
CA ARG A 41 -8.40 -30.71 6.24
C ARG A 41 -8.66 -29.45 5.45
N GLN A 42 -9.12 -28.41 6.14
CA GLN A 42 -9.06 -27.08 5.57
C GLN A 42 -7.58 -26.78 5.29
N PRO A 43 -7.25 -26.23 4.10
CA PRO A 43 -5.87 -25.83 3.84
C PRO A 43 -5.46 -24.80 4.89
N GLU A 44 -4.27 -24.97 5.45
CA GLU A 44 -3.71 -24.04 6.43
C GLU A 44 -3.62 -22.65 5.79
N THR A 45 -4.12 -21.64 6.50
CA THR A 45 -3.97 -20.24 6.08
C THR A 45 -2.52 -19.80 6.18
N GLU A 46 -2.10 -18.81 5.39
CA GLU A 46 -0.76 -18.24 5.50
C GLU A 46 -0.42 -17.75 6.91
N ALA A 47 -1.43 -17.24 7.64
CA ALA A 47 -1.24 -16.79 9.02
C ALA A 47 -0.93 -17.97 9.95
N GLN A 48 -1.57 -19.13 9.76
CA GLN A 48 -1.30 -20.34 10.52
C GLN A 48 0.10 -20.89 10.19
N LEU A 49 0.48 -20.92 8.91
CA LEU A 49 1.82 -21.33 8.48
C LEU A 49 2.90 -20.44 9.11
N ARG A 50 2.74 -19.11 9.04
CA ARG A 50 3.65 -18.16 9.67
C ARG A 50 3.73 -18.35 11.19
N ALA A 51 2.60 -18.52 11.86
CA ALA A 51 2.58 -18.78 13.30
C ALA A 51 3.33 -20.07 13.67
N ARG A 52 3.17 -21.12 12.86
CA ARG A 52 3.90 -22.39 13.02
C ARG A 52 5.40 -22.20 12.85
N ASP A 53 5.83 -21.44 11.85
CA ASP A 53 7.24 -21.15 11.60
C ASP A 53 7.87 -20.30 12.71
N VAL A 54 7.16 -19.31 13.24
CA VAL A 54 7.60 -18.51 14.40
C VAL A 54 7.76 -19.42 15.62
N MET A 55 6.78 -20.29 15.91
CA MET A 55 6.86 -21.23 17.03
C MET A 55 7.99 -22.25 16.85
N ALA A 56 8.22 -22.75 15.64
CA ALA A 56 9.30 -23.68 15.34
C ALA A 56 10.67 -23.03 15.56
N ARG A 57 10.88 -21.81 15.04
CA ARG A 57 12.11 -21.04 15.26
C ARG A 57 12.31 -20.71 16.73
N ALA A 58 11.27 -20.28 17.44
CA ALA A 58 11.33 -19.99 18.87
C ALA A 58 11.66 -21.25 19.70
N SER A 59 11.08 -22.41 19.36
CA SER A 59 11.40 -23.68 20.01
C SER A 59 12.84 -24.13 19.76
N ALA A 60 13.36 -23.93 18.55
CA ALA A 60 14.76 -24.23 18.23
C ALA A 60 15.72 -23.29 18.99
N ALA A 61 15.41 -22.00 19.06
CA ALA A 61 16.18 -21.02 19.82
C ALA A 61 16.16 -21.33 21.33
N ALA A 62 14.98 -21.61 21.88
CA ALA A 62 14.84 -22.00 23.29
C ALA A 62 15.65 -23.26 23.61
N LYS A 63 15.64 -24.26 22.72
CA LYS A 63 16.44 -25.48 22.90
C LYS A 63 17.92 -25.15 22.99
N ARG A 64 18.43 -24.27 22.10
CA ARG A 64 19.84 -23.83 22.11
C ARG A 64 20.16 -23.08 23.40
N GLU A 65 19.29 -22.16 23.81
CA GLU A 65 19.48 -21.34 25.00
C GLU A 65 19.46 -22.17 26.30
N MET A 66 18.60 -23.18 26.40
CA MET A 66 18.57 -24.08 27.56
C MET A 66 19.77 -25.05 27.58
N THR A 67 20.43 -25.27 26.46
CA THR A 67 21.67 -26.08 26.38
C THR A 67 22.94 -25.24 26.50
N ASP A 68 22.83 -23.92 26.48
CA ASP A 68 23.95 -23.00 26.57
C ASP A 68 24.50 -22.97 28.01
N PRO A 69 25.78 -23.32 28.24
CA PRO A 69 26.34 -23.39 29.59
C PRO A 69 26.25 -22.07 30.37
N GLU A 70 26.27 -20.92 29.70
CA GLU A 70 26.18 -19.61 30.38
C GLU A 70 24.76 -19.30 30.87
N ARG A 71 23.74 -19.81 30.18
CA ARG A 71 22.31 -19.55 30.48
C ARG A 71 21.60 -20.71 31.14
N ARG A 72 22.23 -21.88 31.17
CA ARG A 72 21.69 -23.10 31.75
C ARG A 72 21.34 -22.92 33.22
N LEU A 73 22.19 -22.28 34.02
CA LEU A 73 21.94 -22.05 35.45
C LEU A 73 20.67 -21.23 35.71
N TYR A 74 20.40 -20.23 34.87
CA TYR A 74 19.18 -19.41 34.96
C TYR A 74 17.92 -20.23 34.68
N TRP A 75 17.95 -21.09 33.67
CA TRP A 75 16.81 -21.93 33.32
C TRP A 75 16.64 -23.12 34.24
N ASP A 76 17.73 -23.64 34.82
CA ASP A 76 17.71 -24.70 35.82
C ASP A 76 17.10 -24.20 37.14
N SER A 77 17.39 -22.96 37.57
CA SER A 77 16.71 -22.35 38.73
C SER A 77 15.22 -22.14 38.49
N HIS A 78 14.84 -21.62 37.31
CA HIS A 78 13.44 -21.49 36.91
C HIS A 78 12.72 -22.84 36.81
N ALA A 79 13.43 -23.88 36.35
CA ALA A 79 12.88 -25.23 36.29
C ALA A 79 12.69 -25.85 37.67
N ALA A 80 13.52 -25.50 38.65
CA ALA A 80 13.34 -25.91 40.05
C ALA A 80 12.10 -25.26 40.69
N GLU A 81 11.79 -24.01 40.35
CA GLU A 81 10.64 -23.28 40.91
C GLU A 81 9.30 -23.64 40.23
N LEU A 82 9.27 -23.70 38.89
CA LEU A 82 8.03 -23.83 38.11
C LEU A 82 7.87 -25.20 37.43
N GLY A 83 8.91 -26.03 37.45
CA GLY A 83 9.02 -27.26 36.68
C GLY A 83 9.58 -27.05 35.27
N TYR A 84 10.34 -28.03 34.78
CA TYR A 84 11.05 -27.96 33.48
C TYR A 84 10.14 -27.62 32.30
N LYS A 85 8.92 -28.16 32.25
CA LYS A 85 7.97 -27.90 31.16
C LYS A 85 7.51 -26.44 31.13
N ALA A 86 7.29 -25.84 32.31
CA ALA A 86 6.88 -24.45 32.42
C ALA A 86 8.04 -23.50 32.09
N ALA A 87 9.25 -23.78 32.61
CA ALA A 87 10.46 -23.02 32.30
C ALA A 87 10.77 -23.04 30.78
N ARG A 88 10.68 -24.20 30.14
CA ARG A 88 10.81 -24.32 28.68
C ARG A 88 9.72 -23.52 27.94
N GLY A 89 8.47 -23.59 28.42
CA GLY A 89 7.38 -22.80 27.86
C GLY A 89 7.63 -21.29 27.94
N ALA A 90 8.16 -20.80 29.06
CA ALA A 90 8.53 -19.41 29.26
C ALA A 90 9.68 -18.98 28.32
N CYS A 91 10.72 -19.82 28.17
CA CYS A 91 11.82 -19.57 27.23
C CYS A 91 11.33 -19.47 25.77
N VAL A 92 10.45 -20.40 25.35
CA VAL A 92 9.81 -20.34 24.02
C VAL A 92 9.00 -19.05 23.86
N ALA A 93 8.18 -18.69 24.84
CA ALA A 93 7.36 -17.48 24.78
C ALA A 93 8.22 -16.19 24.68
N HIS A 94 9.35 -16.15 25.39
CA HIS A 94 10.33 -15.07 25.28
C HIS A 94 10.86 -14.94 23.84
N HIS A 95 11.28 -16.04 23.22
CA HIS A 95 11.76 -16.00 21.82
C HIS A 95 10.66 -15.68 20.81
N VAL A 96 9.42 -16.13 21.03
CA VAL A 96 8.28 -15.74 20.16
C VAL A 96 8.09 -14.22 20.17
N ARG A 97 8.12 -13.59 21.35
CA ARG A 97 8.01 -12.13 21.46
C ARG A 97 9.17 -11.43 20.77
N ARG A 98 10.39 -11.94 20.93
CA ARG A 98 11.59 -11.39 20.27
C ARG A 98 11.49 -11.45 18.75
N ILE A 99 11.16 -12.63 18.20
CA ILE A 99 11.01 -12.81 16.74
C ILE A 99 9.91 -11.91 16.19
N LYS A 100 8.78 -11.79 16.87
CA LYS A 100 7.70 -10.88 16.45
C LYS A 100 8.15 -9.42 16.45
N ALA A 101 8.88 -8.98 17.47
CA ALA A 101 9.42 -7.62 17.54
C ALA A 101 10.43 -7.35 16.41
N GLU A 102 11.31 -8.31 16.10
CA GLU A 102 12.24 -8.24 14.96
C GLU A 102 11.48 -8.11 13.62
N GLU A 103 10.46 -8.94 13.39
CA GLU A 103 9.62 -8.88 12.19
C GLU A 103 8.84 -7.57 12.07
N GLU A 104 8.32 -7.04 13.18
CA GLU A 104 7.63 -5.75 13.21
C GLU A 104 8.59 -4.59 12.91
N ALA A 105 9.79 -4.60 13.50
CA ALA A 105 10.81 -3.61 13.22
C ALA A 105 11.24 -3.66 11.74
N GLU A 106 11.37 -4.85 11.15
CA GLU A 106 11.70 -5.00 9.73
C GLU A 106 10.57 -4.49 8.83
N ARG A 107 9.30 -4.76 9.17
CA ARG A 107 8.14 -4.19 8.45
C ARG A 107 8.14 -2.68 8.51
N GLN A 108 8.42 -2.10 9.68
CA GLN A 108 8.51 -0.65 9.84
C GLN A 108 9.63 -0.06 8.98
N ARG A 109 10.82 -0.67 8.98
CA ARG A 109 11.94 -0.26 8.11
C ARG A 109 11.54 -0.26 6.64
N ARG A 110 10.98 -1.37 6.15
CA ARG A 110 10.51 -1.50 4.76
C ARG A 110 9.44 -0.45 4.43
N SER A 111 8.50 -0.19 5.34
CA SER A 111 7.48 0.84 5.14
C SER A 111 8.08 2.24 5.04
N MET A 112 9.10 2.53 5.87
CA MET A 112 9.80 3.81 5.85
C MET A 112 10.65 3.97 4.59
N GLU A 113 11.31 2.91 4.12
CA GLU A 113 12.04 2.90 2.84
C GLU A 113 11.11 3.18 1.66
N VAL A 114 9.94 2.56 1.62
CA VAL A 114 8.93 2.84 0.58
C VAL A 114 8.47 4.29 0.64
N LEU A 115 8.19 4.83 1.82
CA LEU A 115 7.81 6.24 1.99
C LEU A 115 8.91 7.20 1.55
N ARG A 116 10.17 6.88 1.86
CA ARG A 116 11.34 7.67 1.41
C ARG A 116 11.46 7.66 -0.11
N ALA A 117 11.36 6.48 -0.73
CA ALA A 117 11.40 6.35 -2.19
C ALA A 117 10.27 7.15 -2.86
N TRP A 118 9.05 7.09 -2.34
CA TRP A 118 7.93 7.89 -2.83
C TRP A 118 8.16 9.41 -2.66
N ALA A 119 8.75 9.83 -1.54
CA ALA A 119 9.07 11.23 -1.30
C ALA A 119 10.17 11.73 -2.27
N GLU A 120 11.18 10.91 -2.55
CA GLU A 120 12.23 11.21 -3.53
C GLU A 120 11.67 11.30 -4.95
N GLU A 121 10.82 10.36 -5.35
CA GLU A 121 10.16 10.38 -6.66
C GLU A 121 9.29 11.64 -6.82
N ALA A 122 8.54 12.02 -5.78
CA ALA A 122 7.73 13.24 -5.79
C ALA A 122 8.61 14.50 -5.94
N ARG A 123 9.78 14.55 -5.29
CA ARG A 123 10.75 15.65 -5.45
C ARG A 123 11.28 15.72 -6.87
N GLN A 124 11.69 14.59 -7.45
CA GLN A 124 12.18 14.54 -8.83
C GLN A 124 11.11 14.99 -9.84
N ARG A 125 9.86 14.55 -9.66
CA ARG A 125 8.73 15.00 -10.49
C ARG A 125 8.51 16.50 -10.38
N ARG A 126 8.61 17.07 -9.18
CA ARG A 126 8.48 18.52 -8.96
C ARG A 126 9.62 19.30 -9.63
N GLU A 127 10.86 18.83 -9.49
CA GLU A 127 12.02 19.45 -10.13
C GLU A 127 11.91 19.41 -11.66
N ARG A 128 11.49 18.28 -12.21
CA ARG A 128 11.24 18.14 -13.65
C ARG A 128 10.19 19.14 -14.14
N ARG A 129 9.05 19.24 -13.46
CA ARG A 129 8.01 20.23 -13.81
C ARG A 129 8.50 21.66 -13.71
N LYS A 130 9.37 21.96 -12.73
CA LYS A 130 9.98 23.29 -12.60
C LYS A 130 10.87 23.59 -13.81
N ARG A 131 11.72 22.64 -14.23
CA ARG A 131 12.56 22.78 -15.43
C ARG A 131 11.73 22.97 -16.70
N GLU A 132 10.69 22.15 -16.90
CA GLU A 132 9.79 22.26 -18.06
C GLU A 132 9.11 23.64 -18.10
N ARG A 133 8.69 24.18 -16.94
CA ARG A 133 8.11 25.53 -16.84
C ARG A 133 9.15 26.63 -17.10
N ASP A 134 10.35 26.50 -16.56
CA ASP A 134 11.43 27.47 -16.75
C ASP A 134 11.87 27.49 -18.23
N GLU A 135 11.89 26.34 -18.90
CA GLU A 135 12.12 26.21 -20.34
C GLU A 135 10.97 26.85 -21.15
N GLU A 136 9.72 26.63 -20.76
CA GLU A 136 8.55 27.24 -21.43
C GLU A 136 8.51 28.76 -21.29
N MET A 137 8.88 29.29 -20.12
CA MET A 137 8.99 30.73 -19.85
C MET A 137 10.17 31.38 -20.59
N ASN A 138 11.27 30.63 -20.79
CA ASN A 138 12.44 31.09 -21.53
C ASN A 138 12.34 30.81 -23.04
N LYS A 139 11.22 30.25 -23.53
CA LYS A 139 10.97 30.21 -24.97
C LYS A 139 10.97 31.66 -25.46
N PRO A 140 11.81 32.01 -26.45
CA PRO A 140 11.80 33.35 -27.01
C PRO A 140 10.37 33.63 -27.47
N VAL A 141 9.82 34.78 -27.02
CA VAL A 141 8.54 35.29 -27.51
C VAL A 141 8.58 35.16 -29.02
N ASN A 142 7.64 34.38 -29.57
CA ASN A 142 7.62 34.00 -30.98
C ASN A 142 7.95 35.25 -31.82
N GLU A 143 9.12 35.27 -32.48
CA GLU A 143 9.66 36.47 -33.14
C GLU A 143 8.64 37.08 -34.11
N GLU A 144 7.77 36.24 -34.68
CA GLU A 144 6.69 36.65 -35.55
C GLU A 144 5.65 37.54 -34.83
N VAL A 145 5.32 37.24 -33.58
CA VAL A 145 4.41 38.05 -32.75
C VAL A 145 5.05 39.40 -32.43
N MET A 146 6.33 39.43 -32.07
CA MET A 146 7.04 40.70 -31.83
C MET A 146 7.13 41.55 -33.11
N ARG A 147 7.44 40.94 -34.27
CA ARG A 147 7.45 41.64 -35.56
C ARG A 147 6.08 42.20 -35.93
N ARG A 148 4.99 41.45 -35.68
CA ARG A 148 3.62 41.92 -35.92
C ARG A 148 3.23 43.08 -35.00
N MET A 149 3.61 43.03 -33.72
CA MET A 149 3.37 44.13 -32.78
C MET A 149 4.13 45.40 -33.18
N MET A 150 5.44 45.28 -33.47
CA MET A 150 6.25 46.43 -33.90
C MET A 150 5.72 47.05 -35.21
N ALA A 151 5.28 46.23 -36.16
CA ALA A 151 4.66 46.72 -37.40
C ALA A 151 3.30 47.40 -37.15
N ALA A 152 2.50 46.91 -36.20
CA ALA A 152 1.25 47.54 -35.82
C ALA A 152 1.48 48.90 -35.13
N GLU A 153 2.48 48.98 -34.24
CA GLU A 153 2.89 50.24 -33.60
C GLU A 153 3.38 51.26 -34.62
N ALA A 154 4.21 50.84 -35.59
CA ALA A 154 4.69 51.73 -36.64
C ALA A 154 3.54 52.32 -37.48
N ARG A 155 2.54 51.50 -37.84
CA ARG A 155 1.33 51.96 -38.56
C ARG A 155 0.49 52.92 -37.73
N LEU A 156 0.39 52.68 -36.43
CA LEU A 156 -0.31 53.58 -35.51
C LEU A 156 0.39 54.95 -35.44
N GLN A 157 1.72 54.96 -35.30
CA GLN A 157 2.51 56.19 -35.28
C GLN A 157 2.40 56.98 -36.59
N GLU A 158 2.39 56.30 -37.74
CA GLU A 158 2.22 56.95 -39.03
C GLU A 158 0.84 57.62 -39.16
N ARG A 159 -0.21 56.94 -38.69
CA ARG A 159 -1.57 57.51 -38.64
C ARG A 159 -1.65 58.75 -37.73
N LEU A 160 -1.02 58.72 -36.56
CA LEU A 160 -0.97 59.86 -35.65
C LEU A 160 -0.25 61.06 -36.31
N ARG A 161 0.89 60.83 -36.97
CA ARG A 161 1.61 61.88 -37.71
C ARG A 161 0.78 62.48 -38.84
N LEU A 162 0.01 61.66 -39.56
CA LEU A 162 -0.88 62.14 -40.60
C LEU A 162 -2.03 62.97 -40.04
N ALA A 163 -2.62 62.54 -38.92
CA ALA A 163 -3.64 63.32 -38.20
C ALA A 163 -3.10 64.68 -37.76
N GLU A 164 -1.91 64.73 -37.17
CA GLU A 164 -1.25 65.99 -36.80
C GLU A 164 -1.00 66.91 -38.00
N ARG A 165 -0.55 66.35 -39.14
CA ARG A 165 -0.37 67.11 -40.38
C ARG A 165 -1.70 67.67 -40.88
N TYR A 166 -2.76 66.89 -40.81
CA TYR A 166 -4.11 67.31 -41.20
C TYR A 166 -4.61 68.44 -40.29
N GLU A 167 -4.47 68.31 -38.97
CA GLU A 167 -4.84 69.36 -38.02
C GLU A 167 -4.06 70.64 -38.24
N ARG A 168 -2.74 70.56 -38.49
CA ARG A 168 -1.92 71.74 -38.81
C ARG A 168 -2.43 72.44 -40.08
N ARG A 169 -2.78 71.69 -41.13
CA ARG A 169 -3.37 72.26 -42.35
C ARG A 169 -4.73 72.89 -42.09
N ARG A 170 -5.59 72.22 -41.32
CA ARG A 170 -6.91 72.75 -40.93
C ARG A 170 -6.79 74.06 -40.15
N ARG A 171 -5.88 74.13 -39.16
CA ARG A 171 -5.61 75.35 -38.39
C ARG A 171 -5.10 76.49 -39.28
N ARG A 172 -4.21 76.21 -40.24
CA ARG A 172 -3.75 77.22 -41.21
C ARG A 172 -4.88 77.77 -42.08
N ARG A 173 -5.76 76.90 -42.59
CA ARG A 173 -6.93 77.33 -43.38
C ARG A 173 -7.89 78.20 -42.57
N LEU A 174 -8.17 77.81 -41.32
CA LEU A 174 -9.05 78.57 -40.43
C LEU A 174 -8.46 79.95 -40.08
N ARG A 175 -7.14 80.06 -39.92
CA ARG A 175 -6.47 81.36 -39.73
C ARG A 175 -6.54 82.23 -40.97
N ALA A 176 -6.24 81.67 -42.15
CA ALA A 176 -6.33 82.41 -43.41
C ALA A 176 -7.75 82.89 -43.73
N SER A 177 -8.79 82.11 -43.38
CA SER A 177 -10.18 82.55 -43.53
C SER A 177 -10.60 83.61 -42.50
N ALA A 178 -9.98 83.63 -41.32
CA ALA A 178 -10.25 84.63 -40.29
C ALA A 178 -9.53 85.96 -40.56
N GLU A 179 -8.44 85.95 -41.34
CA GLU A 179 -7.70 87.14 -41.78
C GLU A 179 -8.27 87.77 -43.07
N ALA A 180 -9.15 87.05 -43.79
CA ALA A 180 -9.73 87.47 -45.08
C ALA A 180 -11.18 87.96 -45.01
N GLY A 181 -11.76 88.06 -43.80
CA GLY A 181 -13.06 88.67 -43.53
C GLY A 181 -12.91 89.85 -42.59
#